data_AF-A0A1F3XUF3-F1
#
_entry.id   AF-A0A1F3XUF3-F1
#
_cell.length_a   1.000
_cell.length_b   1.000
_cell.length_c   1.000
_cell.angle_alpha   90.00
_cell.angle_beta   90.00
_cell.angle_gamma   90.00
#
_symmetry.space_group_name_H-M   'P 1'
#
loop_
_entity.id
_entity.type
_entity.pdbx_description
1 polymer ?
#
loop_
_entity_poly.entity_id
_entity_poly.type
_entity_poly.pdbx_seq_one_letter_code
_entity_poly.pdbx_strand_id
1 'polypeptide(L)'
;MKHLIIVLAFIIAFPAFAQSKKLKPIQDPSNLLESVVGVRNLSDDANQLSLRIFETAMGDPAMNGDELLLVIAPTNPDRESFTWDTGINIRGIKRVKLDMTHPKQPQIIIKTIEDVLIYPGEIVGKDYTYTITYSPSPQGGVEDTIEVSRTRD
;
A
#
# COMPACT_ATOMS: atom_id res chain seq x y z
N MET A 1 -18.39 44.49 -38.33
CA MET A 1 -18.85 43.37 -37.47
C MET A 1 -17.94 42.17 -37.72
N LYS A 2 -17.07 41.83 -36.77
CA LYS A 2 -16.28 40.58 -36.80
C LYS A 2 -16.49 39.93 -35.44
N HIS A 3 -17.28 38.86 -35.42
CA HIS A 3 -17.54 38.09 -34.21
C HIS A 3 -16.35 37.17 -33.94
N LEU A 4 -15.67 37.41 -32.82
CA LEU A 4 -14.65 36.54 -32.28
C LEU A 4 -15.35 35.40 -31.53
N ILE A 5 -15.31 34.19 -32.09
CA ILE A 5 -15.77 32.99 -31.39
C ILE A 5 -14.61 32.51 -30.51
N ILE A 6 -14.74 32.67 -29.20
CA ILE A 6 -13.84 32.05 -28.21
C ILE A 6 -14.37 30.64 -27.97
N VAL A 7 -13.67 29.64 -28.51
CA VAL A 7 -13.92 28.22 -28.18
C VAL A 7 -13.25 27.95 -26.83
N LEU A 8 -14.05 27.89 -25.78
CA LEU A 8 -13.61 27.51 -24.44
C LEU A 8 -13.45 25.98 -24.43
N ALA A 9 -12.22 25.49 -24.52
CA ALA A 9 -11.92 24.07 -24.34
C ALA A 9 -12.09 23.69 -22.87
N PHE A 10 -13.22 23.04 -22.53
CA PHE A 10 -13.39 22.36 -21.25
C PHE A 10 -12.47 21.13 -21.21
N ILE A 11 -11.31 21.26 -20.57
CA ILE A 11 -10.50 20.10 -20.19
C ILE A 11 -11.22 19.44 -19.02
N ILE A 12 -11.97 18.38 -19.30
CA ILE A 12 -12.52 17.50 -18.26
C ILE A 12 -11.35 16.67 -17.75
N ALA A 13 -10.76 17.10 -16.63
CA ALA A 13 -9.85 16.27 -15.87
C ALA A 13 -10.66 15.13 -15.26
N PHE A 14 -10.61 13.94 -15.85
CA PHE A 14 -11.12 12.74 -15.20
C PHE A 14 -10.23 12.46 -13.98
N PRO A 15 -10.76 12.44 -12.75
CA PRO A 15 -9.97 11.99 -11.62
C PRO A 15 -9.58 10.54 -11.89
N ALA A 16 -8.29 10.23 -11.78
CA ALA A 16 -7.83 8.85 -11.75
C ALA A 16 -8.56 8.16 -10.59
N PHE A 17 -9.43 7.21 -10.91
CA PHE A 17 -10.11 6.40 -9.90
C PHE A 17 -9.06 5.52 -9.23
N ALA A 18 -8.58 5.91 -8.06
CA ALA A 18 -7.78 5.04 -7.21
C ALA A 18 -8.70 3.89 -6.74
N GLN A 19 -8.43 2.68 -7.21
CA GLN A 19 -9.12 1.50 -6.71
C GLN A 19 -8.62 1.24 -5.29
N SER A 20 -9.54 1.26 -4.31
CA SER A 20 -9.25 0.90 -2.93
C SER A 20 -9.95 -0.39 -2.52
N LYS A 21 -9.31 -1.14 -1.61
CA LYS A 21 -9.80 -2.41 -1.07
C LYS A 21 -9.62 -2.40 0.44
N LYS A 22 -10.66 -2.80 1.17
CA LYS A 22 -10.59 -3.02 2.63
C LYS A 22 -10.20 -4.47 2.93
N LEU A 23 -9.33 -4.66 3.91
CA LEU A 23 -8.74 -5.95 4.26
C LEU A 23 -8.87 -6.20 5.76
N LYS A 24 -9.15 -7.45 6.12
CA LYS A 24 -9.11 -7.97 7.50
C LYS A 24 -7.79 -8.70 7.76
N PRO A 25 -7.34 -8.80 9.02
CA PRO A 25 -6.16 -9.56 9.38
C PRO A 25 -6.30 -11.02 8.96
N ILE A 26 -5.17 -11.63 8.61
CA ILE A 26 -5.08 -13.08 8.44
C ILE A 26 -4.87 -13.74 9.80
N GLN A 27 -5.50 -14.89 10.00
CA GLN A 27 -5.48 -15.60 11.29
C GLN A 27 -4.16 -16.33 11.54
N ASP A 28 -3.52 -16.85 10.48
CA ASP A 28 -2.26 -17.57 10.57
C ASP A 28 -1.31 -17.11 9.45
N PRO A 29 -0.39 -16.19 9.74
CA PRO A 29 0.57 -15.68 8.76
C PRO A 29 1.80 -16.60 8.57
N SER A 30 1.92 -17.69 9.33
CA SER A 30 3.17 -18.44 9.49
C SER A 30 3.76 -18.88 8.15
N ASN A 31 2.94 -19.47 7.28
CA ASN A 31 3.37 -19.96 5.98
C ASN A 31 3.86 -18.85 5.04
N LEU A 32 3.32 -17.63 5.15
CA LEU A 32 3.75 -16.51 4.31
C LEU A 32 5.08 -15.93 4.79
N LEU A 33 5.33 -15.98 6.10
CA LEU A 33 6.55 -15.45 6.71
C LEU A 33 7.79 -16.34 6.49
N GLU A 34 7.63 -17.58 6.04
CA GLU A 34 8.76 -18.49 5.74
C GLU A 34 9.58 -18.04 4.50
N SER A 35 8.99 -17.18 3.67
CA SER A 35 9.54 -16.75 2.38
C SER A 35 10.01 -15.29 2.37
N VAL A 36 10.21 -14.71 3.56
CA VAL A 36 10.62 -13.30 3.71
C VAL A 36 12.01 -13.10 3.11
N VAL A 37 12.08 -12.19 2.14
CA VAL A 37 13.32 -11.76 1.48
C VAL A 37 13.73 -10.34 1.87
N GLY A 38 12.79 -9.54 2.42
CA GLY A 38 13.06 -8.18 2.84
C GLY A 38 12.13 -7.71 3.95
N VAL A 39 12.61 -6.78 4.78
CA VAL A 39 11.82 -6.13 5.83
C VAL A 39 12.04 -4.63 5.78
N ARG A 40 10.97 -3.84 5.92
CA ARG A 40 11.02 -2.39 6.17
C ARG A 40 10.31 -2.10 7.48
N ASN A 41 11.03 -1.53 8.44
CA ASN A 41 10.49 -1.13 9.73
C ASN A 41 10.10 0.35 9.69
N LEU A 42 8.94 0.66 10.24
CA LEU A 42 8.47 2.01 10.53
C LEU A 42 8.02 2.07 11.99
N SER A 43 7.88 3.28 12.52
CA SER A 43 7.30 3.52 13.83
C SER A 43 6.27 4.63 13.72
N ASP A 44 5.11 4.40 14.33
CA ASP A 44 4.11 5.42 14.62
C ASP A 44 4.18 5.69 16.13
N ASP A 45 5.15 6.53 16.50
CA ASP A 45 5.44 6.84 17.90
C ASP A 45 4.25 7.55 18.57
N ALA A 46 3.46 8.31 17.80
CA ALA A 46 2.29 9.02 18.30
C ALA A 46 1.19 8.06 18.78
N ASN A 47 1.03 6.93 18.08
CA ASN A 47 0.06 5.89 18.44
C ASN A 47 0.70 4.68 19.14
N GLN A 48 2.00 4.71 19.41
CA GLN A 48 2.78 3.65 20.04
C GLN A 48 2.67 2.31 19.26
N LEU A 49 2.85 2.38 17.94
CA LEU A 49 2.79 1.21 17.06
C LEU A 49 4.12 1.00 16.33
N SER A 50 4.58 -0.25 16.29
CA SER A 50 5.62 -0.71 15.37
C SER A 50 4.95 -1.25 14.10
N LEU A 51 5.40 -0.79 12.93
CA LEU A 51 4.89 -1.27 11.65
C LEU A 51 6.02 -1.95 10.89
N ARG A 52 5.72 -3.09 10.28
CA ARG A 52 6.68 -3.86 9.49
C ARG A 52 6.05 -4.26 8.18
N ILE A 53 6.70 -3.90 7.09
CA ILE A 53 6.38 -4.43 5.76
C ILE A 53 7.36 -5.53 5.45
N PHE A 54 6.84 -6.71 5.15
CA PHE A 54 7.61 -7.86 4.69
C PHE A 54 7.48 -7.96 3.18
N GLU A 55 8.61 -8.06 2.49
CA GLU A 55 8.69 -8.49 1.09
C GLU A 55 8.87 -10.02 1.12
N THR A 56 7.97 -10.76 0.50
CA THR A 56 7.96 -12.23 0.47
C THR A 56 8.08 -12.72 -0.97
N ALA A 57 8.88 -13.76 -1.22
CA ALA A 57 9.09 -14.32 -2.57
C ALA A 57 7.91 -15.20 -3.06
N MET A 58 6.68 -14.82 -2.73
CA MET A 58 5.45 -15.58 -2.99
C MET A 58 4.62 -14.98 -4.13
N GLY A 59 5.11 -13.90 -4.75
CA GLY A 59 4.47 -13.31 -5.91
C GLY A 59 4.57 -14.17 -7.17
N ASP A 60 3.92 -13.76 -8.27
CA ASP A 60 4.06 -14.39 -9.58
C ASP A 60 5.50 -14.24 -10.11
N PRO A 61 6.32 -15.31 -10.13
CA PRO A 61 7.72 -15.20 -10.55
C PRO A 61 7.88 -14.83 -12.03
N ALA A 62 6.83 -14.97 -12.85
CA ALA A 62 6.85 -14.60 -14.26
C ALA A 62 6.67 -13.10 -14.49
N MET A 63 6.17 -12.35 -13.50
CA MET A 63 5.98 -10.90 -13.60
C MET A 63 6.53 -10.18 -12.36
N ASN A 64 5.92 -10.39 -11.22
CA ASN A 64 6.14 -9.65 -9.98
C ASN A 64 6.34 -10.68 -8.87
N GLY A 65 7.60 -10.99 -8.54
CA GLY A 65 7.95 -12.10 -7.65
C GLY A 65 7.74 -11.83 -6.17
N ASP A 66 7.46 -10.57 -5.78
CA ASP A 66 7.37 -10.19 -4.37
C ASP A 66 5.93 -9.84 -3.98
N GLU A 67 5.44 -10.42 -2.89
CA GLU A 67 4.18 -10.05 -2.24
C GLU A 67 4.45 -9.33 -0.91
N LEU A 68 3.68 -8.27 -0.63
CA LEU A 68 3.84 -7.51 0.61
C LEU A 68 2.86 -7.95 1.70
N LEU A 69 3.41 -8.22 2.88
CA LEU A 69 2.64 -8.35 4.11
C LEU A 69 2.85 -7.13 5.00
N LEU A 70 1.81 -6.75 5.73
CA LEU A 70 1.89 -5.70 6.75
C LEU A 70 1.64 -6.31 8.13
N VAL A 71 2.55 -6.06 9.06
CA VAL A 71 2.33 -6.27 10.49
C VAL A 71 2.26 -4.94 11.19
N ILE A 72 1.22 -4.73 11.99
CA ILE A 72 1.12 -3.62 12.93
C ILE A 72 1.05 -4.21 14.33
N ALA A 73 2.05 -3.90 15.14
CA ALA A 73 2.21 -4.40 16.49
C ALA A 73 2.22 -3.22 17.47
N PRO A 74 1.31 -3.18 18.46
CA PRO A 74 1.40 -2.22 19.55
C PRO A 74 2.70 -2.41 20.34
N THR A 75 3.27 -1.34 20.88
CA THR A 75 4.45 -1.47 21.75
C THR A 75 4.13 -2.10 23.11
N ASN A 76 2.86 -2.02 23.55
CA ASN A 76 2.36 -2.75 24.71
C ASN A 76 2.08 -4.23 24.32
N PRO A 77 2.79 -5.21 24.91
CA PRO A 77 2.65 -6.62 24.56
C PRO A 77 1.30 -7.24 24.96
N ASP A 78 0.53 -6.61 25.85
CA ASP A 78 -0.81 -7.08 26.24
C ASP A 78 -1.88 -6.77 25.18
N ARG A 79 -1.50 -6.08 24.10
CA ARG A 79 -2.37 -5.72 22.99
C ARG A 79 -2.09 -6.59 21.78
N GLU A 80 -3.16 -6.94 21.07
CA GLU A 80 -3.08 -7.80 19.90
C GLU A 80 -2.29 -7.12 18.76
N SER A 81 -1.44 -7.90 18.12
CA SER A 81 -0.77 -7.54 16.87
C SER A 81 -1.51 -8.16 15.71
N PHE A 82 -1.63 -7.43 14.62
CA PHE A 82 -2.34 -7.91 13.44
C PHE A 82 -1.40 -8.01 12.25
N THR A 83 -1.63 -9.04 11.43
CA THR A 83 -0.96 -9.24 10.16
C THR A 83 -1.98 -9.19 9.05
N TRP A 84 -1.67 -8.48 7.97
CA TRP A 84 -2.48 -8.44 6.75
C TRP A 84 -1.66 -8.92 5.57
N ASP A 85 -2.24 -9.83 4.81
CA ASP A 85 -1.91 -9.98 3.40
C ASP A 85 -2.50 -8.77 2.65
N THR A 86 -1.63 -7.95 2.07
CA THR A 86 -2.04 -6.72 1.39
C THR A 86 -2.53 -6.95 -0.04
N GLY A 87 -2.23 -8.13 -0.62
CA GLY A 87 -2.41 -8.43 -2.04
C GLY A 87 -1.60 -7.52 -2.97
N ILE A 88 -0.58 -6.82 -2.43
CA ILE A 88 0.32 -5.97 -3.21
C ILE A 88 1.42 -6.88 -3.76
N ASN A 89 1.39 -7.08 -5.06
CA ASN A 89 2.32 -7.92 -5.79
C ASN A 89 3.20 -7.02 -6.69
N ILE A 90 4.50 -7.01 -6.44
CA ILE A 90 5.44 -6.06 -7.02
C ILE A 90 6.73 -6.74 -7.44
N ARG A 91 7.53 -6.03 -8.24
CA ARG A 91 8.92 -6.41 -8.54
C ARG A 91 9.90 -5.89 -7.48
N GLY A 92 9.56 -4.80 -6.80
CA GLY A 92 10.37 -4.30 -5.70
C GLY A 92 9.95 -2.94 -5.14
N ILE A 93 10.32 -2.71 -3.89
CA ILE A 93 10.07 -1.45 -3.18
C ILE A 93 11.15 -0.42 -3.50
N LYS A 94 10.74 0.75 -4.00
CA LYS A 94 11.63 1.94 -4.11
C LYS A 94 11.73 2.69 -2.79
N ARG A 95 10.60 2.91 -2.12
CA ARG A 95 10.53 3.70 -0.89
C ARG A 95 9.30 3.35 -0.06
N VAL A 96 9.46 3.41 1.25
CA VAL A 96 8.37 3.39 2.23
C VAL A 96 8.45 4.66 3.07
N LYS A 97 7.31 5.28 3.36
CA LYS A 97 7.21 6.35 4.38
C LYS A 97 5.90 6.24 5.14
N LEU A 98 5.91 6.68 6.39
CA LEU A 98 4.71 6.94 7.16
C LEU A 98 4.30 8.41 6.97
N ASP A 99 3.01 8.65 6.72
CA ASP A 99 2.39 9.96 6.60
C ASP A 99 1.35 10.13 7.71
N MET A 100 1.62 11.10 8.58
CA MET A 100 0.82 11.41 9.77
C MET A 100 -0.06 12.65 9.59
N THR A 101 -0.23 13.14 8.35
CA THR A 101 -1.04 14.34 8.07
C THR A 101 -2.49 14.20 8.54
N HIS A 102 -3.01 12.98 8.61
CA HIS A 102 -4.33 12.65 9.15
C HIS A 102 -4.19 11.69 10.35
N PRO A 103 -4.03 12.19 11.59
CA PRO A 103 -3.68 11.33 12.74
C PRO A 103 -4.67 10.22 13.08
N LYS A 104 -5.95 10.37 12.70
CA LYS A 104 -6.98 9.33 12.86
C LYS A 104 -6.95 8.26 11.78
N GLN A 105 -6.28 8.54 10.68
CA GLN A 105 -6.12 7.67 9.52
C GLN A 105 -4.70 7.81 8.95
N PRO A 106 -3.66 7.43 9.72
CA PRO A 106 -2.30 7.47 9.21
C PRO A 106 -2.14 6.60 7.96
N GLN A 107 -1.17 6.96 7.13
CA GLN A 107 -0.97 6.34 5.82
C GLN A 107 0.46 5.84 5.66
N ILE A 108 0.61 4.57 5.31
CA ILE A 108 1.88 4.02 4.84
C ILE A 108 1.90 4.17 3.32
N ILE A 109 2.82 4.99 2.81
CA ILE A 109 2.98 5.26 1.39
C ILE A 109 4.18 4.46 0.89
N ILE A 110 3.91 3.57 -0.07
CA ILE A 110 4.87 2.64 -0.65
C ILE A 110 5.02 2.96 -2.14
N LYS A 111 6.18 3.45 -2.54
CA LYS A 111 6.54 3.61 -3.95
C LYS A 111 7.23 2.34 -4.43
N THR A 112 6.79 1.82 -5.56
CA THR A 112 7.13 0.49 -6.05
C THR A 112 7.42 0.50 -7.56
N ILE A 113 8.06 -0.56 -8.03
CA ILE A 113 8.07 -0.93 -9.45
C ILE A 113 7.21 -2.19 -9.60
N GLU A 114 6.32 -2.17 -10.57
CA GLU A 114 5.59 -3.36 -11.01
C GLU A 114 5.90 -3.63 -12.48
N ASP A 115 6.16 -4.89 -12.81
CA ASP A 115 6.20 -5.35 -14.18
C ASP A 115 4.76 -5.51 -14.69
N VAL A 116 4.49 -4.92 -15.86
CA VAL A 116 3.16 -4.90 -16.50
C VAL A 116 3.31 -5.38 -17.93
N LEU A 117 2.42 -6.29 -18.34
CA LEU A 117 2.33 -6.75 -19.73
C LEU A 117 1.61 -5.68 -20.59
N ILE A 118 2.29 -5.18 -21.62
CA ILE A 118 1.72 -4.27 -22.61
C ILE A 118 1.60 -4.97 -23.97
N TYR A 119 0.57 -4.65 -24.74
CA TYR A 119 0.36 -5.21 -26.07
C TYR A 119 1.52 -4.79 -27.02
N PRO A 120 2.10 -5.70 -27.83
CA PRO A 120 1.66 -7.06 -28.13
C PRO A 120 2.27 -8.19 -27.28
N GLY A 121 2.86 -7.91 -26.12
CA GLY A 121 3.41 -8.93 -25.21
C GLY A 121 4.72 -8.52 -24.52
N GLU A 122 5.04 -7.23 -24.47
CA GLU A 122 6.26 -6.73 -23.82
C GLU A 122 5.99 -6.55 -22.31
N ILE A 123 6.94 -6.97 -21.48
CA ILE A 123 6.90 -6.70 -20.04
C ILE A 123 7.70 -5.43 -19.77
N VAL A 124 7.05 -4.42 -19.20
CA VAL A 124 7.67 -3.15 -18.85
C VAL A 124 7.47 -2.83 -17.38
N GLY A 125 8.53 -2.35 -16.73
CA GLY A 125 8.44 -1.82 -15.37
C GLY A 125 7.71 -0.47 -15.37
N LYS A 126 6.74 -0.32 -14.47
CA LYS A 126 5.97 0.91 -14.24
C LYS A 126 6.00 1.28 -12.76
N ASP A 127 6.01 2.58 -12.51
CA ASP A 127 5.97 3.11 -11.16
C ASP A 127 4.53 3.19 -10.65
N TYR A 128 4.35 2.67 -9.44
CA TYR A 128 3.08 2.72 -8.73
C TYR A 128 3.31 3.15 -7.29
N THR A 129 2.34 3.90 -6.77
CA THR A 129 2.24 4.23 -5.36
C THR A 129 1.06 3.46 -4.76
N TYR A 130 1.36 2.69 -3.72
CA TYR A 130 0.37 2.10 -2.83
C TYR A 130 0.25 2.93 -1.56
N THR A 131 -0.98 3.10 -1.10
CA THR A 131 -1.28 3.75 0.16
C THR A 131 -2.08 2.80 1.03
N ILE A 132 -1.51 2.41 2.16
CA ILE A 132 -2.18 1.62 3.20
C ILE A 132 -2.62 2.56 4.31
N THR A 133 -3.93 2.68 4.51
CA THR A 133 -4.54 3.48 5.57
C THR A 133 -5.00 2.55 6.69
N TYR A 134 -4.62 2.87 7.91
CA TYR A 134 -5.07 2.15 9.12
C TYR A 134 -5.69 3.13 10.12
N SER A 135 -6.44 2.61 11.08
CA SER A 135 -7.05 3.42 12.13
C SER A 135 -6.52 2.98 13.49
N PRO A 136 -5.75 3.83 14.20
CA PRO A 136 -5.38 3.57 15.58
C PRO A 136 -6.62 3.43 16.45
N SER A 137 -6.61 2.46 17.37
CA SER A 137 -7.75 2.23 18.26
C SER A 137 -7.67 3.15 19.48
N PRO A 138 -8.79 3.77 19.94
CA PRO A 138 -8.81 4.61 21.14
C PRO A 138 -8.34 3.89 22.41
N GLN A 139 -8.47 2.56 22.45
CA GLN A 139 -8.05 1.72 23.57
C GLN A 139 -6.55 1.37 23.50
N GLY A 140 -5.82 1.88 22.50
CA GLY A 140 -4.46 1.49 22.16
C GLY A 140 -4.45 0.33 21.15
N GLY A 141 -3.45 0.32 20.28
CA GLY A 141 -3.35 -0.61 19.17
C GLY A 141 -3.98 -0.08 17.88
N VAL A 142 -4.47 -1.00 17.03
CA VAL A 142 -5.02 -0.67 15.71
C VAL A 142 -6.33 -1.42 15.50
N GLU A 143 -7.25 -0.80 14.77
CA GLU A 143 -8.49 -1.45 14.33
C GLU A 143 -8.18 -2.61 13.37
N ASP A 144 -9.05 -3.61 13.36
CA ASP A 144 -8.89 -4.86 12.61
C ASP A 144 -9.13 -4.70 11.09
N THR A 145 -9.05 -3.49 10.55
CA THR A 145 -9.34 -3.24 9.13
C THR A 145 -8.38 -2.19 8.61
N ILE A 146 -7.73 -2.52 7.49
CA ILE A 146 -6.93 -1.55 6.71
C ILE A 146 -7.60 -1.31 5.36
N GLU A 147 -7.27 -0.18 4.76
CA GLU A 147 -7.63 0.14 3.38
C GLU A 147 -6.37 0.29 2.55
N VAL A 148 -6.29 -0.44 1.44
CA VAL A 148 -5.17 -0.39 0.49
C VAL A 148 -5.68 0.24 -0.79
N SER A 149 -5.02 1.29 -1.26
CA SER A 149 -5.28 1.90 -2.56
C SER A 149 -4.04 1.92 -3.42
N ARG A 150 -4.24 1.93 -4.74
CA ARG A 150 -3.16 1.95 -5.74
C ARG A 150 -3.38 3.10 -6.72
N THR A 151 -2.31 3.84 -6.98
CA THR A 151 -2.27 4.93 -7.96
C THR A 151 -1.05 4.76 -8.85
N ARG A 152 -1.21 5.00 -10.15
CA ARG A 152 -0.11 5.05 -11.10
C ARG A 152 0.56 6.42 -11.02
N ASP A 153 1.89 6.44 -10.88
CA ASP A 153 2.70 7.68 -10.89
C ASP A 153 2.85 8.25 -12.31
#